data_AF-E4RVJ7-F1
#
_entry.id   AF-E4RVJ7-F1
#
_cell.length_a   1.000
_cell.length_b   1.000
_cell.length_c   1.000
_cell.angle_alpha   90.00
_cell.angle_beta   90.00
_cell.angle_gamma   90.00
#
_symmetry.space_group_name_H-M   'P 1'
#
loop_
_entity.id
_entity.type
_entity.pdbx_description
1 polymer ?
#
loop_
_entity_poly.entity_id
_entity_poly.type
_entity_poly.pdbx_seq_one_letter_code
_entity_poly.pdbx_strand_id
1 'polypeptide(L)'
;MNLHSNLQYPLLKYLSEELTGSFYANELTFLNRLLILYHNRYIFSIGDDHCRFLEELTEDLKQPVKLWTIPTYKREQINLMRARFSYLLSDNHFIIEKLISRPDYSSFEAKKQTIVEIYQWLDSLPHGQNYPVNVVLWKKDMEANLGHLLESPARSSKNITPKKLPFPHFYHILEGKDEEAKKAKFQKLIRILSEQQWLSESERAGVYQFRKSGSGSRLLLGALYFCLNRQGHIAKELNAPPVAALFNTWLKHDISPESFEKIFQTEQQDTFLCSPGHTRYKYVQDCNLLIRDL
;
A
#
# COMPACT_ATOMS: atom_id res chain seq x y z
N MET A 1 -1.89 27.44 -8.32
CA MET A 1 -0.97 26.36 -8.73
C MET A 1 -0.75 25.49 -7.50
N ASN A 2 -1.50 24.39 -7.36
CA ASN A 2 -1.51 23.60 -6.12
C ASN A 2 -0.33 22.62 -6.09
N LEU A 3 0.67 22.95 -5.28
CA LEU A 3 1.79 22.12 -4.87
C LEU A 3 1.33 21.00 -3.92
N HIS A 4 0.67 19.94 -4.40
CA HIS A 4 0.27 18.81 -3.53
C HIS A 4 0.44 17.41 -4.16
N SER A 5 1.56 17.15 -4.82
CA SER A 5 2.04 15.78 -5.00
C SER A 5 3.52 15.71 -4.65
N ASN A 6 3.84 15.46 -3.38
CA ASN A 6 5.20 15.10 -2.96
C ASN A 6 5.51 13.67 -3.44
N LEU A 7 5.67 13.49 -4.76
CA LEU A 7 6.37 12.34 -5.34
C LEU A 7 7.89 12.62 -5.28
N GLN A 8 8.39 13.07 -4.12
CA GLN A 8 9.83 13.06 -3.84
C GLN A 8 10.23 11.61 -3.58
N TYR A 9 10.37 10.85 -4.67
CA TYR A 9 10.86 9.49 -4.62
C TYR A 9 12.38 9.53 -4.49
N PRO A 10 12.97 9.04 -3.37
CA PRO A 10 14.41 9.14 -3.19
C PRO A 10 15.15 8.45 -4.34
N LEU A 11 16.10 9.14 -4.98
CA LEU A 11 16.84 8.61 -6.13
C LEU A 11 17.49 7.25 -5.83
N LEU A 12 18.09 7.09 -4.66
CA LEU A 12 18.69 5.81 -4.24
C LEU A 12 17.66 4.68 -4.15
N LYS A 13 16.43 4.99 -3.69
CA LYS A 13 15.33 4.03 -3.64
C LYS A 13 14.86 3.68 -5.05
N TYR A 14 14.71 4.68 -5.93
CA TYR A 14 14.38 4.48 -7.33
C TYR A 14 15.39 3.55 -8.01
N LEU A 15 16.68 3.89 -7.92
CA LEU A 15 17.75 3.10 -8.53
C LEU A 15 17.80 1.68 -7.96
N SER A 16 17.61 1.53 -6.65
CA SER A 16 17.54 0.20 -6.04
C SER A 16 16.39 -0.62 -6.64
N GLU A 17 15.18 -0.08 -6.70
CA GLU A 17 14.01 -0.81 -7.21
C GLU A 17 14.06 -1.06 -8.72
N GLU A 18 14.70 -0.17 -9.48
CA GLU A 18 14.98 -0.34 -10.90
C GLU A 18 15.97 -1.48 -11.12
N LEU A 19 17.10 -1.47 -10.41
CA LEU A 19 18.17 -2.47 -10.55
C LEU A 19 17.79 -3.84 -9.97
N THR A 20 16.92 -3.88 -8.96
CA THR A 20 16.41 -5.15 -8.41
C THR A 20 15.25 -5.73 -9.21
N GLY A 21 14.67 -4.95 -10.15
CA GLY A 21 13.48 -5.30 -10.91
C GLY A 21 12.17 -5.18 -10.14
N SER A 22 12.18 -4.58 -8.94
CA SER A 22 11.01 -4.49 -8.05
C SER A 22 9.86 -3.68 -8.67
N PHE A 23 10.16 -2.69 -9.50
CA PHE A 23 9.14 -1.95 -10.25
C PHE A 23 8.38 -2.81 -11.28
N TYR A 24 8.87 -3.99 -11.62
CA TYR A 24 8.26 -4.87 -12.61
C TYR A 24 7.56 -6.08 -11.98
N ALA A 25 7.38 -6.06 -10.65
CA ALA A 25 6.72 -7.14 -9.93
C ALA A 25 5.26 -7.35 -10.34
N ASN A 26 4.50 -6.26 -10.52
CA ASN A 26 3.12 -6.26 -11.00
C ASN A 26 2.74 -4.90 -11.61
N GLU A 27 1.50 -4.78 -12.08
CA GLU A 27 0.99 -3.59 -12.75
C GLU A 27 0.99 -2.36 -11.84
N LEU A 28 0.75 -2.53 -10.53
CA LEU A 28 0.75 -1.42 -9.58
C LEU A 28 2.15 -0.86 -9.34
N THR A 29 3.17 -1.73 -9.18
CA THR A 29 4.55 -1.27 -9.02
C THR A 29 5.08 -0.64 -10.30
N PHE A 30 4.65 -1.13 -11.46
CA PHE A 30 4.99 -0.52 -12.75
C PHE A 30 4.32 0.85 -12.93
N LEU A 31 3.03 0.99 -12.58
CA LEU A 31 2.36 2.29 -12.56
C LEU A 31 3.08 3.29 -11.65
N ASN A 32 3.56 2.87 -10.47
CA ASN A 32 4.36 3.74 -9.62
C ASN A 32 5.64 4.21 -10.32
N ARG A 33 6.37 3.31 -10.99
CA ARG A 33 7.56 3.67 -11.78
C ARG A 33 7.22 4.70 -12.87
N LEU A 34 6.15 4.47 -13.62
CA LEU A 34 5.68 5.37 -14.67
C LEU A 34 5.39 6.76 -14.10
N LEU A 35 4.64 6.85 -13.00
CA LEU A 35 4.28 8.11 -12.38
C LEU A 35 5.48 8.87 -11.80
N ILE A 36 6.47 8.16 -11.26
CA ILE A 36 7.73 8.78 -10.81
C ILE A 36 8.47 9.41 -11.99
N LEU A 37 8.59 8.69 -13.10
CA LEU A 37 9.24 9.19 -14.32
C LEU A 37 8.49 10.38 -14.92
N TYR A 38 7.17 10.27 -15.01
CA TYR A 38 6.29 11.35 -15.48
C TYR A 38 6.44 12.60 -14.62
N HIS A 39 6.35 12.45 -13.29
CA HIS A 39 6.46 13.56 -12.35
C HIS A 39 7.83 14.25 -12.41
N ASN A 40 8.91 13.46 -12.51
CA ASN A 40 10.25 14.01 -12.65
C ASN A 40 10.40 14.79 -13.97
N ARG A 41 9.88 14.29 -15.09
CA ARG A 41 9.87 15.04 -16.34
C ARG A 41 9.08 16.33 -16.21
N TYR A 42 7.88 16.25 -15.62
CA TYR A 42 7.00 17.39 -15.38
C TYR A 42 7.68 18.51 -14.56
N ILE A 43 8.43 18.14 -13.52
CA ILE A 43 9.09 19.10 -12.63
C ILE A 43 10.40 19.66 -13.21
N PHE A 44 11.20 18.82 -13.87
CA PHE A 44 12.58 19.17 -14.22
C PHE A 44 12.79 19.54 -15.69
N SER A 45 11.81 19.35 -16.58
CA SER A 45 12.00 19.78 -17.98
C SER A 45 11.92 21.31 -18.10
N ILE A 46 12.86 21.87 -18.84
CA ILE A 46 12.94 23.32 -19.13
C ILE A 46 11.99 23.70 -20.28
N GLY A 47 11.53 22.72 -21.07
CA GLY A 47 10.49 22.88 -22.10
C GLY A 47 9.27 22.02 -21.83
N ASP A 48 8.12 22.39 -22.41
CA ASP A 48 6.84 21.67 -22.30
C ASP A 48 6.83 20.46 -23.25
N ASP A 49 7.66 19.45 -22.94
CA ASP A 49 7.81 18.23 -23.72
C ASP A 49 7.03 17.04 -23.13
N HIS A 50 6.21 17.31 -22.11
CA HIS A 50 5.46 16.30 -21.36
C HIS A 50 4.47 15.53 -22.25
N CYS A 51 3.96 16.18 -23.30
CA CYS A 51 3.01 15.59 -24.24
C CYS A 51 3.57 14.34 -24.94
N ARG A 52 4.90 14.19 -25.06
CA ARG A 52 5.55 13.04 -25.72
C ARG A 52 5.97 11.94 -24.76
N PHE A 53 5.73 12.09 -23.45
CA PHE A 53 6.18 11.14 -22.45
C PHE A 53 5.69 9.71 -22.70
N LEU A 54 4.40 9.54 -23.04
CA LEU A 54 3.84 8.21 -23.26
C LEU A 54 4.37 7.57 -24.55
N GLU A 55 4.60 8.36 -25.61
CA GLU A 55 5.20 7.88 -26.85
C GLU A 55 6.63 7.36 -26.60
N GLU A 56 7.45 8.16 -25.93
CA GLU A 56 8.84 7.81 -25.62
C GLU A 56 8.92 6.61 -24.66
N LEU A 57 8.04 6.56 -23.66
CA LEU A 57 7.93 5.41 -22.77
C LEU A 57 7.55 4.15 -23.56
N THR A 58 6.61 4.25 -24.49
CA THR A 58 6.18 3.10 -25.31
C THR A 58 7.33 2.56 -26.15
N GLU A 59 8.13 3.45 -26.77
CA GLU A 59 9.31 3.04 -27.54
C GLU A 59 10.41 2.45 -26.66
N ASP A 60 10.65 3.01 -25.46
CA ASP A 60 11.57 2.41 -24.50
C ASP A 60 11.14 0.98 -24.16
N LEU A 61 9.87 0.76 -23.81
CA LEU A 61 9.36 -0.54 -23.36
C LEU A 61 9.49 -1.66 -24.41
N LYS A 62 9.51 -1.32 -25.71
CA LYS A 62 9.77 -2.28 -26.79
C LYS A 62 11.19 -2.84 -26.77
N GLN A 63 12.14 -2.11 -26.17
CA GLN A 63 13.53 -2.54 -26.07
C GLN A 63 13.71 -3.54 -24.92
N PRO A 64 14.38 -4.68 -25.15
CA PRO A 64 14.66 -5.65 -24.11
C PRO A 64 15.67 -5.10 -23.10
N VAL A 65 15.55 -5.51 -21.85
CA VAL A 65 16.52 -5.13 -20.80
C VAL A 65 17.87 -5.81 -21.05
N LYS A 66 18.90 -4.99 -21.28
CA LYS A 66 20.28 -5.44 -21.58
C LYS A 66 21.18 -5.51 -20.33
N LEU A 67 20.65 -5.24 -19.14
CA LEU A 67 21.44 -5.24 -17.90
C LEU A 67 21.83 -6.67 -17.51
N TRP A 68 23.11 -7.00 -17.67
CA TRP A 68 23.66 -8.33 -17.37
C TRP A 68 23.71 -8.64 -15.86
N THR A 69 23.63 -7.62 -15.02
CA THR A 69 23.59 -7.72 -13.55
C THR A 69 22.26 -8.25 -13.01
N ILE A 70 21.20 -8.27 -13.84
CA ILE A 70 19.90 -8.80 -13.46
C ILE A 70 19.84 -10.29 -13.85
N PRO A 71 19.53 -11.21 -12.91
CA PRO A 71 19.37 -12.63 -13.21
C PRO A 71 18.35 -12.90 -14.33
N THR A 72 18.56 -13.95 -15.12
CA THR A 72 17.73 -14.27 -16.30
C THR A 72 16.23 -14.33 -15.98
N TYR A 73 15.82 -15.04 -14.92
CA TYR A 73 14.40 -15.13 -14.53
C TYR A 73 13.78 -13.76 -14.23
N LYS A 74 14.54 -12.83 -13.64
CA LYS A 74 14.08 -11.46 -13.40
C LYS A 74 13.99 -10.67 -14.69
N ARG A 75 14.93 -10.83 -15.62
CA ARG A 75 14.88 -10.19 -16.94
C ARG A 75 13.65 -10.62 -17.73
N GLU A 76 13.30 -11.90 -17.66
CA GLU A 76 12.07 -12.43 -18.27
C GLU A 76 10.83 -11.77 -17.68
N GLN A 77 10.72 -11.69 -16.35
CA GLN A 77 9.62 -10.99 -15.68
C GLN A 77 9.55 -9.50 -16.07
N ILE A 78 10.70 -8.82 -16.10
CA ILE A 78 10.78 -7.41 -16.51
C ILE A 78 10.30 -7.25 -17.95
N ASN A 79 10.81 -8.05 -18.88
CA ASN A 79 10.44 -8.00 -20.29
C ASN A 79 8.96 -8.34 -20.49
N LEU A 80 8.40 -9.29 -19.72
CA LEU A 80 6.97 -9.59 -19.72
C LEU A 80 6.14 -8.37 -19.33
N MET A 81 6.51 -7.69 -18.24
CA MET A 81 5.80 -6.49 -17.78
C MET A 81 5.94 -5.33 -18.77
N ARG A 82 7.13 -5.14 -19.34
CA ARG A 82 7.37 -4.14 -20.39
C ARG A 82 6.51 -4.41 -21.63
N ALA A 83 6.41 -5.66 -22.07
CA ALA A 83 5.56 -6.05 -23.20
C ALA A 83 4.08 -5.77 -22.93
N ARG A 84 3.58 -6.10 -21.73
CA ARG A 84 2.21 -5.80 -21.30
C ARG A 84 1.89 -4.32 -21.35
N PHE A 85 2.73 -3.48 -20.75
CA PHE A 85 2.52 -2.03 -20.75
C PHE A 85 2.77 -1.39 -22.11
N SER A 86 3.70 -1.90 -22.91
CA SER A 86 3.88 -1.48 -24.30
C SER A 86 2.61 -1.77 -25.12
N TYR A 87 2.00 -2.94 -24.92
CA TYR A 87 0.73 -3.28 -25.58
C TYR A 87 -0.42 -2.39 -25.09
N LEU A 88 -0.58 -2.19 -23.77
CA LEU A 88 -1.56 -1.26 -23.21
C LEU A 88 -1.43 0.14 -23.80
N LEU A 89 -0.20 0.69 -23.84
CA LEU A 89 0.04 2.02 -24.40
C LEU A 89 -0.13 2.06 -25.93
N SER A 90 0.00 0.95 -26.64
CA SER A 90 -0.22 0.95 -28.10
C SER A 90 -1.70 0.83 -28.46
N ASP A 91 -2.45 0.00 -27.73
CA ASP A 91 -3.82 -0.38 -28.06
C ASP A 91 -4.87 0.46 -27.28
N ASN A 92 -4.51 0.92 -26.07
CA ASN A 92 -5.41 1.70 -25.21
C ASN A 92 -4.65 2.68 -24.28
N HIS A 93 -3.87 3.58 -24.88
CA HIS A 93 -3.13 4.61 -24.13
C HIS A 93 -4.01 5.53 -23.28
N PHE A 94 -5.27 5.70 -23.66
CA PHE A 94 -6.24 6.57 -22.98
C PHE A 94 -6.38 6.25 -21.49
N ILE A 95 -6.27 4.97 -21.09
CA ILE A 95 -6.32 4.57 -19.67
C ILE A 95 -5.21 5.26 -18.86
N ILE A 96 -4.00 5.35 -19.43
CA ILE A 96 -2.86 6.00 -18.77
C ILE A 96 -2.93 7.52 -18.88
N GLU A 97 -3.38 8.07 -20.02
CA GLU A 97 -3.64 9.51 -20.17
C GLU A 97 -4.64 10.02 -19.15
N LYS A 98 -5.74 9.27 -18.95
CA LYS A 98 -6.74 9.57 -17.95
C LYS A 98 -6.15 9.54 -16.54
N LEU A 99 -5.18 8.67 -16.25
CA LEU A 99 -4.49 8.67 -14.97
C LEU A 99 -3.66 9.94 -14.80
N ILE A 100 -2.75 10.24 -15.73
CA ILE A 100 -1.79 11.34 -15.60
C ILE A 100 -2.43 12.74 -15.71
N SER A 101 -3.61 12.85 -16.32
CA SER A 101 -4.37 14.11 -16.41
C SER A 101 -5.12 14.47 -15.11
N ARG A 102 -5.26 13.51 -14.18
CA ARG A 102 -5.94 13.78 -12.90
C ARG A 102 -5.09 14.65 -11.98
N PRO A 103 -5.67 15.59 -11.22
CA PRO A 103 -4.94 16.33 -10.19
C PRO A 103 -4.35 15.43 -9.09
N ASP A 104 -4.97 14.29 -8.83
CA ASP A 104 -4.59 13.32 -7.80
C ASP A 104 -3.91 12.06 -8.37
N TYR A 105 -3.29 12.13 -9.56
CA TYR A 105 -2.75 10.95 -10.27
C TYR A 105 -1.82 10.06 -9.43
N SER A 106 -1.14 10.62 -8.43
CA SER A 106 -0.26 9.89 -7.51
C SER A 106 -0.99 9.15 -6.38
N SER A 107 -2.28 9.41 -6.19
CA SER A 107 -3.11 8.84 -5.13
C SER A 107 -3.27 7.34 -5.32
N PHE A 108 -3.48 6.63 -4.20
CA PHE A 108 -3.75 5.19 -4.26
C PHE A 108 -5.06 4.91 -5.01
N GLU A 109 -6.09 5.73 -4.80
CA GLU A 109 -7.39 5.58 -5.46
C GLU A 109 -7.29 5.77 -6.99
N ALA A 110 -6.53 6.76 -7.46
CA ALA A 110 -6.30 6.96 -8.89
C ALA A 110 -5.62 5.73 -9.50
N LYS A 111 -4.55 5.22 -8.87
CA LYS A 111 -3.86 4.01 -9.31
C LYS A 111 -4.75 2.76 -9.27
N LYS A 112 -5.50 2.57 -8.19
CA LYS A 112 -6.44 1.44 -8.04
C LYS A 112 -7.47 1.47 -9.16
N GLN A 113 -8.07 2.63 -9.41
CA GLN A 113 -9.04 2.81 -10.48
C GLN A 113 -8.41 2.47 -11.84
N THR A 114 -7.19 2.94 -12.12
CA THR A 114 -6.48 2.58 -13.36
C THR A 114 -6.24 1.08 -13.48
N ILE A 115 -5.88 0.38 -12.40
CA ILE A 115 -5.75 -1.09 -12.41
C ILE A 115 -7.07 -1.78 -12.77
N VAL A 116 -8.19 -1.30 -12.20
CA VAL A 116 -9.52 -1.81 -12.54
C VAL A 116 -9.87 -1.55 -14.00
N GLU A 117 -9.56 -0.36 -14.52
CA GLU A 117 -9.80 0.00 -15.93
C GLU A 117 -8.95 -0.86 -16.89
N ILE A 118 -7.68 -1.12 -16.56
CA ILE A 118 -6.83 -2.07 -17.32
C ILE A 118 -7.48 -3.46 -17.32
N TYR A 119 -7.91 -3.95 -16.15
CA TYR A 119 -8.52 -5.27 -16.05
C TYR A 119 -9.82 -5.39 -16.86
N GLN A 120 -10.70 -4.39 -16.78
CA GLN A 120 -11.95 -4.35 -17.55
C GLN A 120 -11.69 -4.28 -19.05
N TRP A 121 -10.69 -3.52 -19.48
CA TRP A 121 -10.29 -3.50 -20.88
C TRP A 121 -9.81 -4.88 -21.35
N LEU A 122 -8.96 -5.56 -20.57
CA LEU A 122 -8.54 -6.92 -20.89
C LEU A 122 -9.71 -7.91 -20.95
N ASP A 123 -10.75 -7.70 -20.13
CA ASP A 123 -11.98 -8.50 -20.16
C ASP A 123 -12.84 -8.25 -21.40
N SER A 124 -12.81 -7.02 -21.92
CA SER A 124 -13.54 -6.63 -23.14
C SER A 124 -12.89 -7.11 -24.45
N LEU A 125 -11.65 -7.62 -24.40
CA LEU A 125 -10.94 -8.06 -25.60
C LEU A 125 -11.56 -9.34 -26.20
N PRO A 126 -11.75 -9.41 -27.54
CA PRO A 126 -12.28 -10.58 -28.23
C PRO A 126 -11.51 -11.87 -27.91
N HIS A 127 -12.23 -12.94 -27.62
CA HIS A 127 -11.63 -14.24 -27.35
C HIS A 127 -11.15 -14.89 -28.65
N GLY A 128 -9.97 -15.52 -28.64
CA GLY A 128 -9.42 -16.25 -29.78
C GLY A 128 -8.63 -15.43 -30.81
N GLN A 129 -8.38 -14.14 -30.55
CA GLN A 129 -7.44 -13.33 -31.34
C GLN A 129 -5.98 -13.54 -30.91
N ASN A 130 -5.06 -13.41 -31.87
CA ASN A 130 -3.61 -13.44 -31.62
C ASN A 130 -3.13 -12.05 -31.19
N TYR A 131 -3.10 -11.82 -29.88
CA TYR A 131 -2.52 -10.61 -29.29
C TYR A 131 -0.99 -10.73 -29.15
N PRO A 132 -0.24 -9.61 -29.15
CA PRO A 132 1.20 -9.62 -28.94
C PRO A 132 1.59 -10.03 -27.51
N VAL A 133 0.62 -10.11 -26.58
CA VAL A 133 0.79 -10.61 -25.22
C VAL A 133 -0.24 -11.69 -24.90
N ASN A 134 0.10 -12.62 -24.01
CA ASN A 134 -0.85 -13.62 -23.53
C ASN A 134 -1.87 -12.98 -22.57
N VAL A 135 -2.97 -12.48 -23.12
CA VAL A 135 -4.05 -11.78 -22.37
C VAL A 135 -4.66 -12.67 -21.29
N VAL A 136 -4.85 -13.97 -21.57
CA VAL A 136 -5.43 -14.92 -20.60
C VAL A 136 -4.51 -15.08 -19.38
N LEU A 137 -3.21 -15.26 -19.62
CA LEU A 137 -2.23 -15.33 -18.54
C LEU A 137 -2.12 -14.01 -17.79
N TRP A 138 -2.18 -12.88 -18.51
CA TRP A 138 -2.15 -11.57 -17.89
C TRP A 138 -3.31 -11.35 -16.92
N LYS A 139 -4.55 -11.66 -17.32
CA LYS A 139 -5.71 -11.56 -16.41
C LYS A 139 -5.53 -12.42 -15.16
N LYS A 140 -5.10 -13.67 -15.33
CA LYS A 140 -4.84 -14.57 -14.19
C LYS A 140 -3.77 -14.02 -13.24
N ASP A 141 -2.70 -13.43 -13.78
CA ASP A 141 -1.65 -12.82 -12.97
C ASP A 141 -2.18 -11.57 -12.23
N MET A 142 -3.04 -10.77 -12.86
CA MET A 142 -3.69 -9.64 -12.20
C MET A 142 -4.63 -10.08 -11.08
N GLU A 143 -5.43 -11.13 -11.29
CA GLU A 143 -6.28 -11.71 -10.25
C GLU A 143 -5.44 -12.24 -9.08
N ALA A 144 -4.36 -12.96 -9.37
CA ALA A 144 -3.49 -13.54 -8.36
C ALA A 144 -2.74 -12.48 -7.52
N ASN A 145 -2.24 -11.43 -8.16
CA ASN A 145 -1.41 -10.41 -7.49
C ASN A 145 -2.22 -9.23 -6.94
N LEU A 146 -3.33 -8.89 -7.61
CA LEU A 146 -4.08 -7.66 -7.40
C LEU A 146 -5.59 -7.92 -7.20
N GLY A 147 -6.03 -9.17 -6.98
CA GLY A 147 -7.44 -9.51 -6.78
C GLY A 147 -8.16 -8.67 -5.73
N HIS A 148 -7.48 -8.36 -4.61
CA HIS A 148 -7.97 -7.46 -3.55
C HIS A 148 -8.29 -6.02 -4.03
N LEU A 149 -7.72 -5.57 -5.15
CA LEU A 149 -8.01 -4.27 -5.78
C LEU A 149 -9.15 -4.36 -6.80
N LEU A 150 -9.32 -5.53 -7.42
CA LEU A 150 -10.32 -5.83 -8.45
C LEU A 150 -11.70 -6.15 -7.84
N GLU A 151 -11.72 -6.60 -6.60
CA GLU A 151 -12.95 -6.69 -5.82
C GLU A 151 -13.54 -5.27 -5.64
N SER A 152 -14.67 -5.02 -6.31
CA SER A 152 -15.56 -3.93 -5.91
C SER A 152 -15.87 -4.11 -4.42
N PRO A 153 -16.00 -3.03 -3.62
CA PRO A 153 -16.29 -3.17 -2.22
C PRO A 153 -17.65 -3.86 -2.09
N ALA A 154 -17.63 -5.18 -1.92
CA ALA A 154 -18.75 -5.88 -1.34
C ALA A 154 -18.96 -5.15 -0.01
N ARG A 155 -20.14 -4.55 0.16
CA ARG A 155 -20.62 -4.17 1.48
C ARG A 155 -20.47 -5.42 2.32
N SER A 156 -19.37 -5.50 3.08
CA SER A 156 -19.17 -6.57 4.04
C SER A 156 -20.05 -6.26 5.24
N SER A 157 -21.36 -6.23 5.03
CA SER A 157 -22.34 -6.47 6.07
C SER A 157 -22.34 -7.97 6.36
N LYS A 158 -21.17 -8.51 6.74
CA LYS A 158 -21.21 -9.57 7.75
C LYS A 158 -21.50 -8.81 9.02
N ASN A 159 -22.76 -8.84 9.44
CA ASN A 159 -23.15 -8.50 10.79
C ASN A 159 -22.32 -9.42 11.69
N ILE A 160 -21.17 -8.92 12.12
CA ILE A 160 -20.47 -9.44 13.29
C ILE A 160 -21.47 -9.19 14.40
N THR A 161 -22.12 -10.24 14.88
CA THR A 161 -22.95 -10.17 16.07
C THR A 161 -22.09 -9.50 17.14
N PRO A 162 -22.46 -8.31 17.65
CA PRO A 162 -21.58 -7.56 18.53
C PRO A 162 -21.46 -8.34 19.83
N LYS A 163 -20.37 -9.11 19.97
CA LYS A 163 -19.90 -9.50 21.29
C LYS A 163 -19.69 -8.19 22.03
N LYS A 164 -20.45 -8.01 23.11
CA LYS A 164 -20.44 -6.80 23.94
C LYS A 164 -18.99 -6.44 24.24
N LEU A 165 -18.50 -5.39 23.59
CA LEU A 165 -17.12 -4.95 23.75
C LEU A 165 -16.92 -4.61 25.23
N PRO A 166 -15.83 -5.04 25.87
CA PRO A 166 -15.56 -4.67 27.26
C PRO A 166 -15.38 -3.15 27.43
N PHE A 167 -15.04 -2.42 26.35
CA PHE A 167 -14.90 -0.96 26.33
C PHE A 167 -15.42 -0.36 25.01
N PRO A 168 -16.01 0.84 25.03
CA PRO A 168 -16.56 1.46 23.82
C PRO A 168 -15.48 2.05 22.87
N HIS A 169 -14.30 2.39 23.39
CA HIS A 169 -13.24 3.06 22.62
C HIS A 169 -11.82 2.60 23.03
N PHE A 170 -10.86 2.66 22.09
CA PHE A 170 -9.48 2.24 22.29
C PHE A 170 -8.73 3.03 23.39
N TYR A 171 -9.03 4.31 23.60
CA TYR A 171 -8.33 5.09 24.64
C TYR A 171 -8.55 4.54 26.06
N HIS A 172 -9.61 3.76 26.31
CA HIS A 172 -9.88 3.18 27.64
C HIS A 172 -8.81 2.18 28.09
N ILE A 173 -8.10 1.55 27.15
CA ILE A 173 -7.03 0.61 27.45
C ILE A 173 -5.66 1.27 27.57
N LEU A 174 -5.55 2.56 27.22
CA LEU A 174 -4.32 3.33 27.40
C LEU A 174 -4.11 3.71 28.87
N GLU A 175 -2.83 3.80 29.25
CA GLU A 175 -2.38 4.27 30.55
C GLU A 175 -2.61 5.78 30.71
N GLY A 176 -3.13 6.19 31.87
CA GLY A 176 -3.43 7.59 32.19
C GLY A 176 -4.24 7.72 33.49
N LYS A 177 -4.02 8.82 34.24
CA LYS A 177 -4.63 9.07 35.56
C LYS A 177 -6.14 9.27 35.51
N ASP A 178 -6.62 9.94 34.46
CA ASP A 178 -8.03 10.25 34.22
C ASP A 178 -8.40 9.99 32.75
N GLU A 179 -9.69 10.15 32.43
CA GLU A 179 -10.20 9.91 31.08
C GLU A 179 -9.65 10.94 30.07
N GLU A 180 -9.42 12.17 30.52
CA GLU A 180 -8.87 13.25 29.69
C GLU A 180 -7.42 12.97 29.27
N ALA A 181 -6.56 12.52 30.19
CA ALA A 181 -5.20 12.12 29.87
C ALA A 181 -5.16 10.95 28.89
N LYS A 182 -6.08 9.98 29.04
CA LYS A 182 -6.19 8.86 28.09
C LYS A 182 -6.63 9.31 26.70
N LYS A 183 -7.61 10.22 26.62
CA LYS A 183 -8.04 10.83 25.34
C LYS A 183 -6.91 11.65 24.71
N ALA A 184 -6.21 12.47 25.50
CA ALA A 184 -5.08 13.27 25.03
C ALA A 184 -3.93 12.39 24.51
N LYS A 185 -3.62 11.29 25.21
CA LYS A 185 -2.62 10.30 24.77
C LYS A 185 -3.03 9.61 23.47
N PHE A 186 -4.31 9.24 23.34
CA PHE A 186 -4.82 8.70 22.08
C PHE A 186 -4.74 9.71 20.93
N GLN A 187 -5.14 10.96 21.15
CA GLN A 187 -5.00 12.02 20.14
C GLN A 187 -3.55 12.26 19.75
N LYS A 188 -2.62 12.21 20.71
CA LYS A 188 -1.18 12.31 20.47
C LYS A 188 -0.66 11.13 19.63
N LEU A 189 -1.11 9.91 19.91
CA LEU A 189 -0.83 8.72 19.09
C LEU A 189 -1.32 8.93 17.65
N ILE A 190 -2.58 9.34 17.47
CA ILE A 190 -3.14 9.62 16.14
C ILE A 190 -2.32 10.69 15.42
N ARG A 191 -1.95 11.78 16.11
CA ARG A 191 -1.13 12.85 15.53
C ARG A 191 0.20 12.32 15.03
N ILE A 192 0.93 11.57 15.86
CA ILE A 192 2.21 10.94 15.51
C ILE A 192 2.05 10.03 14.28
N LEU A 193 1.03 9.17 14.29
CA LEU A 193 0.77 8.24 13.20
C LEU A 193 0.37 8.97 11.90
N SER A 194 -0.36 10.07 11.98
CA SER A 194 -0.73 10.91 10.84
C SER A 194 0.45 11.70 10.29
N GLU A 195 1.26 12.34 11.14
CA GLU A 195 2.47 13.06 10.76
C GLU A 195 3.45 12.16 9.99
N GLN A 196 3.62 10.93 10.48
CA GLN A 196 4.49 9.92 9.86
C GLN A 196 3.81 9.17 8.70
N GLN A 197 2.64 9.63 8.24
CA GLN A 197 1.90 9.09 7.10
C GLN A 197 1.51 7.61 7.25
N TRP A 198 1.27 7.13 8.46
CA TRP A 198 0.68 5.81 8.72
C TRP A 198 -0.85 5.85 8.56
N LEU A 199 -1.47 7.00 8.81
CA LEU A 199 -2.92 7.21 8.77
C LEU A 199 -3.32 8.30 7.77
N SER A 200 -4.48 8.16 7.15
CA SER A 200 -5.24 9.24 6.50
C SER A 200 -6.59 9.40 7.16
N GLU A 201 -7.16 10.60 7.03
CA GLU A 201 -8.55 10.84 7.41
C GLU A 201 -9.48 9.94 6.60
N SER A 202 -10.59 9.52 7.22
CA SER A 202 -11.68 8.82 6.55
C SER A 202 -12.92 9.72 6.51
N GLU A 203 -13.91 9.32 5.72
CA GLU A 203 -15.22 10.01 5.65
C GLU A 203 -15.93 10.09 7.01
N ARG A 204 -15.55 9.23 7.97
CA ARG A 204 -16.14 9.20 9.32
C ARG A 204 -15.20 9.88 10.32
N ALA A 205 -15.70 10.93 10.97
CA ALA A 205 -14.96 11.62 12.03
C ALA A 205 -14.53 10.65 13.14
N GLY A 206 -13.25 10.69 13.52
CA GLY A 206 -12.68 9.80 14.53
C GLY A 206 -12.30 8.40 14.03
N VAL A 207 -12.50 8.11 12.74
CA VAL A 207 -12.02 6.89 12.07
C VAL A 207 -10.94 7.27 11.05
N TYR A 208 -9.85 6.52 11.05
CA TYR A 208 -8.69 6.75 10.20
C TYR A 208 -8.42 5.56 9.30
N GLN A 209 -8.07 5.82 8.04
CA GLN A 209 -7.66 4.79 7.11
C GLN A 209 -6.17 4.50 7.29
N PHE A 210 -5.83 3.23 7.50
CA PHE A 210 -4.45 2.78 7.54
C PHE A 210 -3.86 2.82 6.13
N ARG A 211 -2.80 3.61 5.93
CA ARG A 211 -2.21 3.84 4.59
C ARG A 211 -1.33 2.71 4.11
N LYS A 212 -0.76 1.92 5.02
CA LYS A 212 0.16 0.83 4.66
C LYS A 212 -0.64 -0.40 4.28
N SER A 213 -1.05 -0.48 3.02
CA SER A 213 -1.65 -1.67 2.39
C SER A 213 -0.57 -2.47 1.66
N GLY A 214 -0.31 -3.71 2.08
CA GLY A 214 0.72 -4.57 1.48
C GLY A 214 1.36 -5.58 2.44
N SER A 215 2.40 -6.29 1.96
CA SER A 215 3.16 -7.25 2.78
C SER A 215 3.88 -6.52 3.92
N GLY A 216 3.47 -6.82 5.16
CA GLY A 216 4.02 -6.19 6.37
C GLY A 216 3.07 -5.23 7.09
N SER A 217 1.93 -4.84 6.50
CA SER A 217 0.88 -4.03 7.15
C SER A 217 0.44 -4.63 8.49
N ARG A 218 0.19 -5.94 8.45
CA ARG A 218 -0.12 -6.81 9.58
C ARG A 218 0.99 -6.80 10.63
N LEU A 219 2.25 -6.87 10.22
CA LEU A 219 3.39 -6.88 11.12
C LEU A 219 3.61 -5.51 11.78
N LEU A 220 3.30 -4.42 11.08
CA LEU A 220 3.39 -3.05 11.61
C LEU A 220 2.35 -2.80 12.70
N LEU A 221 1.10 -3.20 12.49
CA LEU A 221 0.06 -3.07 13.52
C LEU A 221 0.33 -3.99 14.71
N GLY A 222 0.80 -5.21 14.45
CA GLY A 222 1.26 -6.13 15.49
C GLY A 222 2.43 -5.56 16.30
N ALA A 223 3.43 -4.98 15.63
CA ALA A 223 4.59 -4.35 16.27
C ALA A 223 4.20 -3.06 17.03
N LEU A 224 3.25 -2.28 16.52
CA LEU A 224 2.73 -1.09 17.21
C LEU A 224 2.09 -1.48 18.54
N TYR A 225 1.19 -2.46 18.52
CA TYR A 225 0.57 -2.97 19.75
C TYR A 225 1.61 -3.55 20.71
N PHE A 226 2.56 -4.34 20.20
CA PHE A 226 3.67 -4.88 20.97
C PHE A 226 4.48 -3.78 21.69
N CYS A 227 4.87 -2.73 20.96
CA CYS A 227 5.66 -1.63 21.52
C CYS A 227 4.86 -0.80 22.52
N LEU A 228 3.58 -0.52 22.24
CA LEU A 228 2.68 0.16 23.18
C LEU A 228 2.55 -0.64 24.49
N ASN A 229 2.42 -1.96 24.40
CA ASN A 229 2.33 -2.81 25.58
C ASN A 229 3.66 -2.84 26.35
N ARG A 230 4.77 -3.09 25.66
CA ARG A 230 6.10 -3.22 26.26
C ARG A 230 6.60 -1.93 26.93
N GLN A 231 6.23 -0.76 26.39
CA GLN A 231 6.56 0.55 26.97
C GLN A 231 5.57 0.98 28.07
N GLY A 232 4.63 0.12 28.47
CA GLY A 232 3.67 0.42 29.54
C GLY A 232 2.63 1.47 29.15
N HIS A 233 2.36 1.65 27.85
CA HIS A 233 1.31 2.56 27.40
C HIS A 233 -0.08 1.92 27.43
N ILE A 234 -0.17 0.60 27.56
CA ILE A 234 -1.42 -0.17 27.70
C ILE A 234 -1.54 -0.63 29.15
N ALA A 235 -2.64 -0.25 29.80
CA ALA A 235 -2.88 -0.48 31.23
C ALA A 235 -3.40 -1.90 31.56
N LYS A 236 -3.90 -2.60 30.53
CA LYS A 236 -4.63 -3.87 30.69
C LYS A 236 -4.20 -4.88 29.65
N GLU A 237 -3.84 -6.07 30.10
CA GLU A 237 -3.70 -7.22 29.22
C GLU A 237 -5.08 -7.70 28.78
N LEU A 238 -5.31 -7.68 27.47
CA LEU A 238 -6.53 -8.16 26.86
C LEU A 238 -6.20 -9.27 25.86
N ASN A 239 -7.11 -10.25 25.76
CA ASN A 239 -7.01 -11.29 24.74
C ASN A 239 -7.16 -10.68 23.33
N ALA A 240 -6.64 -11.38 22.33
CA ALA A 240 -6.57 -10.94 20.94
C ALA A 240 -7.90 -10.44 20.33
N PRO A 241 -9.05 -11.14 20.46
CA PRO A 241 -10.30 -10.67 19.84
C PRO A 241 -10.78 -9.30 20.35
N PRO A 242 -10.83 -9.02 21.67
CA PRO A 242 -11.12 -7.67 22.19
C PRO A 242 -10.18 -6.58 21.66
N VAL A 243 -8.88 -6.86 21.55
CA VAL A 243 -7.89 -5.89 21.04
C VAL A 243 -8.17 -5.57 19.57
N ALA A 244 -8.34 -6.60 18.74
CA ALA A 244 -8.66 -6.43 17.32
C ALA A 244 -9.95 -5.61 17.13
N ALA A 245 -10.98 -5.91 17.93
CA ALA A 245 -12.24 -5.18 17.88
C ALA A 245 -12.08 -3.71 18.29
N LEU A 246 -11.23 -3.39 19.29
CA LEU A 246 -10.92 -2.02 19.69
C LEU A 246 -10.16 -1.25 18.60
N PHE A 247 -9.19 -1.86 17.93
CA PHE A 247 -8.53 -1.23 16.78
C PHE A 247 -9.53 -0.90 15.67
N ASN A 248 -10.46 -1.81 15.37
CA ASN A 248 -11.52 -1.60 14.38
C ASN A 248 -12.51 -0.47 14.74
N THR A 249 -12.52 0.03 15.97
CA THR A 249 -13.38 1.19 16.34
C THR A 249 -12.89 2.52 15.77
N TRP A 250 -11.59 2.63 15.47
CA TRP A 250 -10.97 3.88 15.02
C TRP A 250 -10.05 3.72 13.81
N LEU A 251 -9.69 2.50 13.44
CA LEU A 251 -8.78 2.19 12.35
C LEU A 251 -9.47 1.32 11.30
N LYS A 252 -9.53 1.82 10.06
CA LYS A 252 -9.95 1.07 8.88
C LYS A 252 -8.73 0.49 8.18
N HIS A 253 -8.75 -0.80 7.85
CA HIS A 253 -7.65 -1.50 7.19
C HIS A 253 -8.17 -2.64 6.30
N ASP A 254 -7.34 -3.10 5.36
CA ASP A 254 -7.72 -4.15 4.40
C ASP A 254 -7.25 -5.56 4.83
N ILE A 255 -6.80 -5.72 6.08
CA ILE A 255 -6.37 -7.01 6.64
C ILE A 255 -7.61 -7.86 6.94
N SER A 256 -7.61 -9.13 6.50
CA SER A 256 -8.73 -10.05 6.78
C SER A 256 -8.95 -10.20 8.31
N PRO A 257 -10.22 -10.29 8.78
CA PRO A 257 -10.52 -10.31 10.21
C PRO A 257 -9.75 -11.39 10.98
N GLU A 258 -9.66 -12.60 10.42
CA GLU A 258 -8.94 -13.73 11.01
C GLU A 258 -7.42 -13.47 11.10
N SER A 259 -6.83 -12.85 10.09
CA SER A 259 -5.40 -12.52 10.07
C SER A 259 -5.08 -11.35 11.00
N PHE A 260 -6.02 -10.41 11.12
CA PHE A 260 -5.93 -9.26 12.01
C PHE A 260 -6.09 -9.65 13.47
N GLU A 261 -6.99 -10.58 13.81
CA GLU A 261 -7.08 -11.10 15.17
C GLU A 261 -5.82 -11.88 15.55
N LYS A 262 -5.30 -12.72 14.63
CA LYS A 262 -4.11 -13.55 14.87
C LYS A 262 -2.88 -12.75 15.30
N ILE A 263 -2.68 -11.51 14.84
CA ILE A 263 -1.49 -10.75 15.25
C ILE A 263 -1.47 -10.37 16.71
N PHE A 264 -2.63 -10.27 17.37
CA PHE A 264 -2.72 -9.91 18.78
C PHE A 264 -2.69 -11.13 19.70
N GLN A 265 -2.60 -12.34 19.15
CA GLN A 265 -2.42 -13.57 19.93
C GLN A 265 -1.04 -13.57 20.58
N THR A 266 -0.96 -14.09 21.80
CA THR A 266 0.26 -14.13 22.61
C THR A 266 1.41 -14.77 21.84
N GLU A 267 1.17 -15.89 21.16
CA GLU A 267 2.18 -16.62 20.40
C GLU A 267 2.73 -15.80 19.23
N GLN A 268 1.91 -14.93 18.62
CA GLN A 268 2.38 -14.02 17.57
C GLN A 268 3.08 -12.80 18.15
N GLN A 269 2.63 -12.29 19.30
CA GLN A 269 3.26 -11.17 19.99
C GLN A 269 4.67 -11.53 20.49
N ASP A 270 4.87 -12.74 20.99
CA ASP A 270 6.18 -13.23 21.45
C ASP A 270 7.23 -13.22 20.35
N THR A 271 6.83 -13.41 19.10
CA THR A 271 7.77 -13.36 17.97
C THR A 271 8.38 -11.98 17.69
N PHE A 272 7.85 -10.93 18.31
CA PHE A 272 8.44 -9.58 18.27
C PHE A 272 9.51 -9.38 19.35
N LEU A 273 9.67 -10.31 20.31
CA LEU A 273 10.83 -10.41 21.20
C LEU A 273 12.03 -11.02 20.45
N CYS A 274 12.51 -10.29 19.43
CA CYS A 274 13.52 -10.78 18.50
C CYS A 274 14.78 -9.90 18.49
N SER A 275 15.88 -10.42 17.94
CA SER A 275 17.18 -9.76 17.85
C SER A 275 17.39 -9.06 16.49
N PRO A 276 18.40 -8.16 16.34
CA PRO A 276 18.62 -7.35 15.14
C PRO A 276 18.75 -8.08 13.79
N GLY A 277 18.96 -9.40 13.80
CA GLY A 277 19.01 -10.21 12.58
C GLY A 277 17.64 -10.72 12.09
N HIS A 278 16.57 -10.55 12.87
CA HIS A 278 15.25 -11.07 12.54
C HIS A 278 14.39 -10.03 11.81
N THR A 279 13.65 -10.43 10.77
CA THR A 279 12.84 -9.51 9.95
C THR A 279 11.84 -8.68 10.77
N ARG A 280 11.31 -9.24 11.87
CA ARG A 280 10.38 -8.53 12.78
C ARG A 280 11.04 -7.41 13.58
N TYR A 281 12.36 -7.46 13.79
CA TYR A 281 13.08 -6.48 14.59
C TYR A 281 12.99 -5.07 13.99
N LYS A 282 13.08 -4.97 12.66
CA LYS A 282 12.93 -3.70 11.95
C LYS A 282 11.60 -3.01 12.28
N TYR A 283 10.51 -3.77 12.31
CA TYR A 283 9.18 -3.24 12.63
C TYR A 283 9.08 -2.77 14.09
N VAL A 284 9.70 -3.50 15.02
CA VAL A 284 9.77 -3.10 16.43
C VAL A 284 10.61 -1.83 16.60
N GLN A 285 11.75 -1.73 15.91
CA GLN A 285 12.59 -0.54 15.93
C GLN A 285 11.87 0.68 15.37
N ASP A 286 11.23 0.54 14.21
CA ASP A 286 10.43 1.60 13.58
C ASP A 286 9.31 2.07 14.52
N CYS A 287 8.58 1.14 15.15
CA CYS A 287 7.52 1.47 16.11
C CYS A 287 8.05 2.12 17.39
N ASN A 288 9.17 1.66 17.94
CA ASN A 288 9.79 2.28 19.12
C ASN A 288 10.23 3.72 18.87
N LEU A 289 10.80 3.99 17.68
CA LEU A 289 11.15 5.36 17.28
C LEU A 289 9.90 6.22 17.09
N LEU A 290 8.86 5.64 16.51
CA LEU A 290 7.59 6.31 16.25
C LEU A 290 6.89 6.75 17.54
N ILE A 291 6.82 5.88 18.55
CA ILE A 291 6.10 6.15 19.80
C ILE A 291 7.01 6.65 20.94
N ARG A 292 8.30 6.93 20.67
CA ARG A 292 9.27 7.35 21.71
C ARG A 292 8.77 8.52 22.56
N ASP A 293 8.10 9.46 21.91
CA ASP A 293 7.67 10.70 22.52
C ASP A 293 6.18 10.68 22.89
N LEU A 294 5.54 9.49 22.97
CA LEU A 294 4.10 9.31 23.26
C LEU A 294 3.77 9.45 24.75
#